data_AF-A0A9W8DKE6-F1
#
_entry.id   AF-A0A9W8DKE6-F1
#
_cell.length_a   1.000
_cell.length_b   1.000
_cell.length_c   1.000
_cell.angle_alpha   90.00
_cell.angle_beta   90.00
_cell.angle_gamma   90.00
#
_symmetry.space_group_name_H-M   'P 1'
#
loop_
_entity.id
_entity.type
_entity.pdbx_description
1 polymer ?
#
loop_
_entity_poly.entity_id
_entity_poly.type
_entity_poly.pdbx_seq_one_letter_code
_entity_poly.pdbx_strand_id
1 'polypeptide(L)'
;MSVVSKVSSKNIPLTLLTLYLSTLAKHPLITKACTSATLYFFQEELAQRVSGFRAYEKEQKKSDCEGCEGKSSVSGKGCISPAKLLFKIVDKRVLQMSLYGLLVAGPLNHYMYDILIRVFSKFPKTKLTTFFQLLAQNLILSPILNSIFIAAMAVINGTRSPGEVLKLIRTRLLGMMKVSWIVFPSVQLFANKFLPPLVWVPFFNLVAFVFGTYMNTKNKIRLVNQLKKQQQQGGGDKDGEKRD
;
A
#
# COMPACT_ATOMS: atom_id res chain seq x y z
N MET A 1 17.28 6.36 -32.54
CA MET A 1 16.15 6.45 -33.49
C MET A 1 14.93 5.82 -32.85
N SER A 2 13.87 6.61 -32.70
CA SER A 2 12.63 6.25 -32.00
C SER A 2 11.74 5.39 -32.88
N VAL A 3 11.68 4.09 -32.60
CA VAL A 3 10.56 3.26 -33.06
C VAL A 3 9.45 3.42 -32.03
N VAL A 4 8.73 4.54 -32.09
CA VAL A 4 7.37 4.61 -31.57
C VAL A 4 6.54 3.84 -32.58
N SER A 5 6.46 2.52 -32.37
CA SER A 5 5.63 1.64 -33.19
C SER A 5 4.18 2.14 -33.11
N LYS A 6 3.63 2.43 -34.30
CA LYS A 6 2.22 2.77 -34.51
C LYS A 6 1.37 1.73 -33.78
N VAL A 7 0.60 2.15 -32.77
CA VAL A 7 -0.26 1.25 -31.99
C VAL A 7 -1.24 0.57 -32.96
N SER A 8 -1.03 -0.72 -33.23
CA SER A 8 -1.95 -1.52 -34.03
C SER A 8 -3.20 -1.78 -33.19
N SER A 9 -4.33 -1.18 -33.56
CA SER A 9 -5.56 -1.18 -32.74
C SER A 9 -6.13 -2.58 -32.49
N LYS A 10 -5.67 -3.60 -33.23
CA LYS A 10 -6.15 -4.97 -33.11
C LYS A 10 -5.72 -5.68 -31.81
N ASN A 11 -4.69 -5.21 -31.11
CA ASN A 11 -4.22 -5.84 -29.86
C ASN A 11 -3.68 -4.81 -28.85
N ILE A 12 -4.55 -3.93 -28.35
CA ILE A 12 -4.21 -2.92 -27.33
C ILE A 12 -3.57 -3.55 -26.07
N PRO A 13 -4.11 -4.64 -25.46
CA PRO A 13 -3.55 -5.19 -24.22
C PRO A 13 -2.13 -5.72 -24.42
N LEU A 14 -1.89 -6.41 -25.53
CA LEU A 14 -0.57 -6.93 -25.88
C LEU A 14 0.42 -5.79 -26.13
N THR A 15 -0.02 -4.74 -26.83
CA THR A 15 0.81 -3.57 -27.11
C THR A 15 1.20 -2.84 -25.84
N LEU A 16 0.26 -2.63 -24.91
CA LEU A 16 0.52 -2.02 -23.61
C LEU A 16 1.47 -2.88 -22.76
N LEU A 17 1.29 -4.20 -22.77
CA LEU A 17 2.18 -5.13 -22.09
C LEU A 17 3.60 -5.05 -22.65
N THR A 18 3.75 -5.06 -23.98
CA THR A 18 5.06 -4.96 -24.63
C THR A 18 5.75 -3.63 -24.32
N LEU A 19 5.00 -2.52 -24.36
CA LEU A 19 5.53 -1.21 -23.97
C LEU A 19 5.99 -1.20 -22.51
N TYR A 20 5.16 -1.72 -21.60
CA TYR A 20 5.51 -1.84 -20.19
C TYR A 20 6.79 -2.65 -19.98
N LEU A 21 6.90 -3.83 -20.60
CA LEU A 21 8.07 -4.69 -20.48
C LEU A 21 9.33 -4.05 -21.09
N SER A 22 9.18 -3.34 -22.22
CA SER A 22 10.28 -2.60 -22.84
C SER A 22 10.78 -1.47 -21.93
N THR A 23 9.88 -0.67 -21.36
CA THR A 23 10.23 0.39 -20.41
C THR A 23 10.84 -0.19 -19.13
N LEU A 24 10.31 -1.31 -18.63
CA LEU A 24 10.85 -2.01 -17.47
C LEU A 24 12.27 -2.52 -17.71
N ALA A 25 12.57 -3.06 -18.88
CA ALA A 25 13.92 -3.50 -19.23
C ALA A 25 14.91 -2.32 -19.34
N LYS A 26 14.47 -1.19 -19.91
CA LYS A 26 15.31 -0.01 -20.10
C LYS A 26 15.54 0.80 -18.82
N HIS A 27 14.50 0.94 -18.00
CA HIS A 27 14.50 1.77 -16.79
C HIS A 27 13.86 1.01 -15.62
N PRO A 28 14.51 -0.05 -15.09
CA PRO A 28 13.89 -0.97 -14.14
C PRO A 28 13.54 -0.32 -12.80
N LEU A 29 14.35 0.61 -12.30
CA LEU A 29 14.08 1.30 -11.04
C LEU A 29 12.87 2.24 -11.17
N ILE A 30 12.91 3.16 -12.14
CA ILE A 30 11.85 4.16 -12.36
C ILE A 30 10.53 3.47 -12.68
N THR A 31 10.53 2.47 -13.56
CA THR A 31 9.31 1.76 -13.94
C THR A 31 8.68 1.06 -12.74
N LYS A 32 9.48 0.39 -11.91
CA LYS A 32 8.99 -0.25 -10.67
C LYS A 32 8.47 0.80 -9.67
N ALA A 33 9.16 1.92 -9.51
CA ALA A 33 8.73 3.01 -8.64
C ALA A 33 7.38 3.61 -9.07
N CYS A 34 7.21 3.95 -10.35
CA CYS A 34 5.95 4.46 -10.89
C CYS A 34 4.82 3.41 -10.81
N THR A 35 5.15 2.13 -11.06
CA THR A 35 4.19 1.03 -10.89
C THR A 35 3.72 0.96 -9.45
N SER A 36 4.64 0.91 -8.48
CA SER A 36 4.33 0.90 -7.06
C SER A 36 3.47 2.10 -6.66
N ALA A 37 3.84 3.31 -7.08
CA ALA A 37 3.06 4.52 -6.80
C ALA A 37 1.59 4.38 -7.23
N THR A 38 1.38 3.91 -8.45
CA THR A 38 0.05 3.68 -9.03
C THR A 38 -0.73 2.61 -8.25
N LEU A 39 -0.09 1.49 -7.92
CA LEU A 39 -0.75 0.42 -7.17
C LEU A 39 -1.14 0.88 -5.76
N TYR A 40 -0.24 1.55 -5.03
CA TYR A 40 -0.52 2.04 -3.68
C TYR A 40 -1.60 3.14 -3.67
N PHE A 41 -1.65 3.99 -4.70
CA PHE A 41 -2.75 4.94 -4.89
C PHE A 41 -4.10 4.22 -4.91
N PHE A 42 -4.25 3.23 -5.79
CA PHE A 42 -5.51 2.50 -5.93
C PHE A 42 -5.83 1.61 -4.72
N GLN A 43 -4.82 0.99 -4.10
CA GLN A 43 -4.99 0.21 -2.88
C GLN A 43 -5.58 1.06 -1.75
N GLU A 44 -5.08 2.27 -1.56
CA GLU A 44 -5.57 3.18 -0.51
C GLU A 44 -6.95 3.72 -0.84
N GLU A 45 -7.22 4.12 -2.07
CA GLU A 45 -8.53 4.61 -2.49
C GLU A 45 -9.61 3.52 -2.31
N LEU A 46 -9.34 2.30 -2.77
CA LEU A 46 -10.26 1.17 -2.59
C LEU A 46 -10.42 0.81 -1.12
N ALA A 47 -9.33 0.75 -0.35
CA ALA A 47 -9.41 0.43 1.06
C ALA A 47 -10.26 1.44 1.85
N GLN A 48 -10.13 2.74 1.56
CA GLN A 48 -10.95 3.77 2.20
C GLN A 48 -12.44 3.65 1.87
N ARG A 49 -12.77 3.30 0.61
CA ARG A 49 -14.16 3.07 0.18
C ARG A 49 -14.75 1.84 0.84
N VAL A 50 -14.04 0.71 0.80
CA VAL A 50 -14.53 -0.57 1.31
C VAL A 50 -14.65 -0.58 2.83
N SER A 51 -13.71 0.05 3.54
CA SER A 51 -13.73 0.06 5.01
C SER A 51 -14.67 1.11 5.61
N GLY A 52 -15.32 1.94 4.81
CA GLY A 52 -16.11 3.08 5.28
C GLY A 52 -15.28 4.15 6.02
N PHE A 53 -13.96 4.12 5.91
CA PHE A 53 -13.05 4.97 6.69
C PHE A 53 -13.30 6.45 6.41
N ARG A 54 -13.57 6.79 5.14
CA ARG A 54 -13.85 8.17 4.71
C ARG A 54 -15.18 8.71 5.25
N ALA A 55 -16.17 7.82 5.48
CA ALA A 55 -17.44 8.22 6.10
C ALA A 55 -17.23 8.50 7.59
N TYR A 56 -16.56 7.57 8.29
CA TYR A 56 -16.21 7.72 9.70
C TYR A 56 -15.42 9.01 9.99
N GLU A 57 -14.40 9.33 9.19
CA GLU A 57 -13.60 10.53 9.39
C GLU A 57 -14.40 11.84 9.18
N LYS A 58 -15.38 11.83 8.27
CA LYS A 58 -16.27 12.99 8.06
C LYS A 58 -17.21 13.20 9.25
N GLU A 59 -17.79 12.12 9.79
CA GLU A 59 -18.65 12.17 10.97
C GLU A 59 -17.89 12.73 12.17
N GLN A 60 -16.67 12.25 12.40
CA GLN A 60 -15.83 12.73 13.49
C GLN A 60 -15.51 14.22 13.34
N LYS A 61 -15.09 14.67 12.15
CA LYS A 61 -14.81 16.08 11.90
C LYS A 61 -16.03 16.97 12.08
N LYS A 62 -17.24 16.47 11.79
CA LYS A 62 -18.49 17.21 12.02
C LYS A 62 -18.78 17.35 13.51
N SER A 63 -18.64 16.27 14.28
CA SER A 63 -18.80 16.29 15.75
C SER A 63 -17.81 17.25 16.43
N ASP A 64 -16.55 17.29 15.98
CA ASP A 64 -15.54 18.21 16.52
C ASP A 64 -15.88 19.68 16.22
N CYS A 65 -16.54 19.95 15.08
CA CYS A 65 -16.99 21.29 14.70
C CYS A 65 -18.30 21.71 15.39
N GLU A 66 -19.23 20.79 15.63
CA GLU A 66 -20.47 21.06 16.39
C GLU A 66 -20.19 21.34 17.89
N GLY A 67 -19.14 20.73 18.46
CA GLY A 67 -18.63 21.12 19.79
C GLY A 67 -17.99 22.52 19.85
N CYS A 68 -17.83 23.18 18.69
CA CYS A 68 -17.27 24.52 18.53
C CYS A 68 -18.26 25.45 17.80
N GLU A 69 -19.57 25.36 18.06
CA GLU A 69 -20.54 26.40 17.64
C GLU A 69 -20.28 27.71 18.39
N GLY A 70 -19.30 28.43 17.88
CA GLY A 70 -18.83 29.70 18.40
C GLY A 70 -17.75 30.33 17.53
N LYS A 71 -17.91 30.30 16.19
CA LYS A 71 -17.66 31.42 15.24
C LYS A 71 -17.37 30.96 13.81
N SER A 72 -18.05 31.67 12.91
CA SER A 72 -17.70 31.96 11.52
C SER A 72 -17.86 30.85 10.48
N SER A 73 -19.11 30.79 10.03
CA SER A 73 -19.46 30.71 8.61
C SER A 73 -18.61 31.70 7.79
N VAL A 74 -17.80 31.18 6.85
CA VAL A 74 -17.30 31.98 5.72
C VAL A 74 -17.53 31.18 4.45
N SER A 75 -18.65 31.52 3.82
CA SER A 75 -18.95 31.35 2.41
C SER A 75 -17.88 32.03 1.56
N GLY A 76 -17.25 31.28 0.65
CA GLY A 76 -16.28 31.79 -0.31
C GLY A 76 -16.34 31.00 -1.60
N LYS A 77 -17.28 31.37 -2.49
CA LYS A 77 -17.32 30.92 -3.89
C LYS A 77 -16.18 31.61 -4.65
N GLY A 78 -14.99 31.04 -4.62
CA GLY A 78 -13.87 31.42 -5.50
C GLY A 78 -13.59 30.31 -6.50
N CYS A 79 -13.18 30.68 -7.73
CA CYS A 79 -12.73 29.75 -8.78
C CYS A 79 -11.83 28.67 -8.18
N ILE A 80 -12.34 27.45 -8.13
CA ILE A 80 -11.62 26.32 -7.58
C ILE A 80 -10.59 25.92 -8.63
N SER A 81 -9.31 26.26 -8.38
CA SER A 81 -8.20 25.77 -9.20
C SER A 81 -8.33 24.25 -9.39
N PRO A 82 -8.08 23.71 -10.60
CA PRO A 82 -8.21 22.27 -10.85
C PRO A 82 -7.37 21.43 -9.88
N ALA A 83 -6.24 21.95 -9.38
CA ALA A 83 -5.48 21.34 -8.30
C ALA A 83 -6.30 21.25 -6.99
N LYS A 84 -6.95 22.33 -6.57
CA LYS A 84 -7.85 22.33 -5.40
C LYS A 84 -9.05 21.39 -5.56
N LEU A 85 -9.55 21.22 -6.79
CA LEU A 85 -10.63 20.28 -7.08
C LEU A 85 -10.13 18.83 -6.97
N LEU A 86 -8.95 18.53 -7.51
CA LEU A 86 -8.30 17.21 -7.37
C LEU A 86 -8.03 16.87 -5.90
N PHE A 87 -7.50 17.79 -5.09
CA PHE A 87 -7.30 17.58 -3.65
C PHE A 87 -8.60 17.48 -2.85
N LYS A 88 -9.73 17.98 -3.38
CA LYS A 88 -11.06 17.71 -2.80
C LYS A 88 -11.54 16.29 -3.10
N ILE A 89 -11.21 15.75 -4.27
CA ILE A 89 -11.66 14.43 -4.72
C ILE A 89 -10.78 13.33 -4.12
N VAL A 90 -9.46 13.52 -4.14
CA VAL A 90 -8.44 12.57 -3.69
C VAL A 90 -8.02 12.88 -2.26
N ASP A 91 -8.16 11.89 -1.37
CA ASP A 91 -7.78 12.02 0.03
C ASP A 91 -6.25 12.18 0.20
N LYS A 92 -5.83 12.95 1.20
CA LYS A 92 -4.41 13.17 1.50
C LYS A 92 -3.66 11.85 1.70
N ARG A 93 -4.26 10.84 2.32
CA ARG A 93 -3.61 9.55 2.58
C ARG A 93 -3.39 8.76 1.28
N VAL A 94 -4.28 8.90 0.30
CA VAL A 94 -4.12 8.29 -1.03
C VAL A 94 -2.87 8.83 -1.72
N LEU A 95 -2.66 10.15 -1.65
CA LEU A 95 -1.44 10.76 -2.18
C LEU A 95 -0.20 10.38 -1.38
N GLN A 96 -0.29 10.32 -0.05
CA GLN A 96 0.82 9.86 0.79
C GLN A 96 1.20 8.40 0.50
N MET A 97 0.23 7.52 0.25
CA MET A 97 0.47 6.13 -0.15
C MET A 97 1.07 6.04 -1.54
N SER A 98 0.62 6.85 -2.49
CA SER A 98 1.24 6.96 -3.80
C SER A 98 2.71 7.39 -3.71
N LEU A 99 3.00 8.41 -2.88
CA LEU A 99 4.36 8.89 -2.65
C LEU A 99 5.22 7.84 -1.94
N TYR A 100 4.65 7.11 -0.97
CA TYR A 100 5.31 5.95 -0.35
C TYR A 100 5.66 4.90 -1.41
N GLY A 101 4.73 4.59 -2.31
CA GLY A 101 4.98 3.68 -3.44
C GLY A 101 6.14 4.13 -4.33
N LEU A 102 6.17 5.42 -4.66
CA LEU A 102 7.17 6.02 -5.56
C LEU A 102 8.56 6.12 -4.94
N LEU A 103 8.64 6.65 -3.72
CA LEU A 103 9.90 7.08 -3.11
C LEU A 103 10.50 6.03 -2.17
N VAL A 104 9.65 5.18 -1.58
CA VAL A 104 10.07 4.22 -0.57
C VAL A 104 9.91 2.81 -1.09
N ALA A 105 8.68 2.33 -1.27
CA ALA A 105 8.41 0.92 -1.55
C ALA A 105 9.03 0.45 -2.86
N GLY A 106 8.89 1.20 -3.96
CA GLY A 106 9.45 0.85 -5.26
C GLY A 106 10.99 0.72 -5.24
N PRO A 107 11.73 1.78 -4.87
CA PRO A 107 13.18 1.73 -4.78
C PRO A 107 13.69 0.70 -3.78
N LEU A 108 13.11 0.66 -2.57
CA LEU A 108 13.49 -0.30 -1.55
C LEU A 108 13.35 -1.74 -2.06
N ASN A 109 12.20 -2.06 -2.66
CA ASN A 109 11.96 -3.39 -3.19
C ASN A 109 12.95 -3.72 -4.31
N HIS A 110 13.22 -2.78 -5.22
CA HIS A 110 14.20 -2.96 -6.29
C HIS A 110 15.58 -3.33 -5.74
N TYR A 111 16.12 -2.54 -4.80
CA TYR A 111 17.45 -2.76 -4.26
C TYR A 111 17.53 -4.01 -3.38
N MET A 112 16.52 -4.31 -2.56
CA MET A 112 16.52 -5.51 -1.73
C MET A 112 16.53 -6.79 -2.58
N TYR A 113 15.73 -6.84 -3.65
CA TYR A 113 15.74 -7.97 -4.57
C TYR A 113 17.05 -8.06 -5.36
N ASP A 114 17.60 -6.93 -5.79
CA ASP A 114 18.88 -6.90 -6.50
C ASP A 114 20.04 -7.40 -5.61
N ILE A 115 20.09 -6.97 -4.35
CA ILE A 115 21.05 -7.47 -3.36
C ILE A 115 20.88 -8.99 -3.18
N LEU A 116 19.65 -9.48 -3.02
CA LEU A 116 19.39 -10.92 -2.87
C LEU A 116 19.91 -11.69 -4.09
N ILE A 117 19.61 -11.22 -5.31
CA ILE A 117 20.07 -11.86 -6.55
C ILE A 117 21.60 -11.84 -6.63
N ARG A 118 22.26 -10.73 -6.28
CA ARG A 118 23.74 -10.62 -6.27
C ARG A 118 24.41 -11.52 -5.24
N VAL A 119 23.77 -11.73 -4.09
CA VAL A 119 24.25 -12.69 -3.08
C VAL A 119 24.15 -14.10 -3.63
N PHE A 120 23.01 -14.45 -4.23
CA PHE A 120 22.76 -15.81 -4.74
C PHE A 120 23.45 -16.11 -6.07
N SER A 121 23.86 -15.10 -6.85
CA SER A 121 24.61 -15.28 -8.10
C SER A 121 26.03 -15.82 -7.88
N LYS A 122 26.54 -15.75 -6.64
CA LYS A 122 27.83 -16.34 -6.25
C LYS A 122 27.78 -17.87 -6.14
N PHE A 123 26.58 -18.46 -6.11
CA PHE A 123 26.36 -19.90 -5.97
C PHE A 123 25.95 -20.52 -7.31
N PRO A 124 26.20 -21.83 -7.52
CA PRO A 124 25.79 -22.52 -8.73
C PRO A 124 24.26 -22.51 -8.87
N LYS A 125 23.76 -22.35 -10.10
CA LYS A 125 22.32 -22.33 -10.41
C LYS A 125 21.73 -23.74 -10.34
N THR A 126 21.48 -24.22 -9.13
CA THR A 126 20.83 -25.51 -8.85
C THR A 126 19.42 -25.30 -8.28
N LYS A 127 18.58 -26.34 -8.35
CA LYS A 127 17.25 -26.33 -7.71
C LYS A 127 17.34 -26.00 -6.21
N LEU A 128 18.41 -26.46 -5.55
CA LEU A 128 18.66 -26.20 -4.13
C LEU A 128 18.99 -24.73 -3.88
N THR A 129 19.86 -24.12 -4.68
CA THR A 129 20.18 -22.70 -4.60
C THR A 129 18.94 -21.83 -4.84
N THR A 130 18.12 -22.16 -5.84
CA THR A 130 16.85 -21.48 -6.10
C THR A 130 15.87 -21.62 -4.93
N PHE A 131 15.79 -22.80 -4.33
CA PHE A 131 14.98 -23.03 -3.13
C PHE A 131 15.42 -22.14 -1.96
N PHE A 132 16.72 -22.09 -1.67
CA PHE A 132 17.26 -21.22 -0.62
C PHE A 132 17.09 -19.72 -0.95
N GLN A 133 17.17 -19.34 -2.21
CA GLN A 133 16.91 -17.96 -2.63
C GLN A 133 15.45 -17.56 -2.35
N LEU A 134 14.51 -18.44 -2.69
CA LEU A 134 13.08 -18.25 -2.36
C LEU A 134 12.84 -18.24 -0.85
N LEU A 135 13.54 -19.08 -0.10
CA LEU A 135 13.44 -19.11 1.36
C LEU A 135 13.96 -17.81 1.98
N ALA A 136 15.12 -17.32 1.53
CA ALA A 136 15.69 -16.04 1.96
C ALA A 136 14.77 -14.86 1.62
N GLN A 137 14.16 -14.87 0.43
CA GLN A 137 13.13 -13.88 0.07
C GLN A 137 11.96 -13.89 1.06
N ASN A 138 11.47 -15.07 1.46
CA ASN A 138 10.33 -15.21 2.35
C ASN A 138 10.66 -14.93 3.83
N LEU A 139 11.86 -15.27 4.28
CA LEU A 139 12.24 -15.20 5.69
C LEU A 139 13.04 -13.94 6.05
N ILE A 140 13.64 -13.25 5.07
CA ILE A 140 14.45 -12.05 5.30
C ILE A 140 13.78 -10.84 4.66
N LEU A 141 13.54 -10.87 3.35
CA LEU A 141 13.00 -9.71 2.64
C LEU A 141 11.56 -9.43 3.07
N SER A 142 10.70 -10.45 3.14
CA SER A 142 9.29 -10.25 3.49
C SER A 142 9.09 -9.62 4.88
N PRO A 143 9.75 -10.03 5.97
CA PRO A 143 9.61 -9.36 7.27
C PRO A 143 10.05 -7.89 7.24
N ILE A 144 11.13 -7.57 6.54
CA ILE A 144 11.65 -6.20 6.43
C ILE A 144 10.64 -5.32 5.70
N LEU A 145 10.21 -5.76 4.51
CA LEU A 145 9.24 -5.01 3.68
C LEU A 145 7.90 -4.84 4.40
N ASN A 146 7.38 -5.90 5.03
CA ASN A 146 6.13 -5.85 5.79
C ASN A 146 6.23 -4.93 7.01
N SER A 147 7.38 -4.90 7.71
CA SER A 147 7.61 -4.01 8.84
C SER A 147 7.60 -2.53 8.42
N ILE A 148 8.29 -2.21 7.33
CA ILE A 148 8.33 -0.85 6.76
C ILE A 148 6.94 -0.44 6.28
N PHE A 149 6.18 -1.34 5.67
CA PHE A 149 4.79 -1.08 5.29
C PHE A 149 3.89 -0.80 6.51
N ILE A 150 3.97 -1.60 7.57
CA ILE A 150 3.22 -1.35 8.81
C ILE A 150 3.62 -0.01 9.43
N ALA A 151 4.90 0.32 9.43
CA ALA A 151 5.40 1.60 9.92
C ALA A 151 4.84 2.79 9.12
N ALA A 152 4.92 2.73 7.79
CA ALA A 152 4.38 3.75 6.90
C ALA A 152 2.87 3.93 7.08
N MET A 153 2.12 2.82 7.16
CA MET A 153 0.69 2.82 7.46
C MET A 153 0.38 3.51 8.80
N ALA A 154 1.16 3.25 9.85
CA ALA A 154 0.96 3.87 11.15
C ALA A 154 1.17 5.40 11.07
N VAL A 155 2.27 5.83 10.45
CA VAL A 155 2.58 7.26 10.28
C VAL A 155 1.53 7.98 9.42
N ILE A 156 1.11 7.37 8.31
CA ILE A 156 0.08 7.94 7.41
C ILE A 156 -1.27 8.04 8.12
N ASN A 157 -1.61 7.08 8.98
CA ASN A 157 -2.81 7.14 9.79
C ASN A 157 -2.71 8.09 11.00
N GLY A 158 -1.57 8.73 11.21
CA GLY A 158 -1.40 9.80 12.21
C GLY A 158 -0.59 9.42 13.45
N THR A 159 -0.12 8.18 13.58
CA THR A 159 0.78 7.79 14.69
C THR A 159 2.10 8.55 14.59
N ARG A 160 2.45 9.34 15.62
CA ARG A 160 3.69 10.14 15.65
C ARG A 160 4.74 9.60 16.61
N SER A 161 4.36 8.80 17.61
CA SER A 161 5.30 8.24 18.58
C SER A 161 6.06 7.04 17.99
N PRO A 162 7.41 7.04 18.00
CA PRO A 162 8.19 5.91 17.50
C PRO A 162 7.95 4.64 18.32
N GLY A 163 7.70 4.77 19.63
CA GLY A 163 7.37 3.65 20.50
C GLY A 163 6.04 2.99 20.12
N GLU A 164 5.04 3.78 19.75
CA GLU A 164 3.75 3.27 19.25
C GLU A 164 3.89 2.58 17.91
N VAL A 165 4.66 3.16 16.98
CA VAL A 165 4.95 2.54 15.68
C VAL A 165 5.61 1.18 15.88
N LEU A 166 6.62 1.09 16.75
CA LEU A 166 7.30 -0.16 17.04
C LEU A 166 6.37 -1.20 17.69
N LYS A 167 5.49 -0.77 18.59
CA LYS A 167 4.45 -1.63 19.19
C LYS A 167 3.50 -2.16 18.11
N LEU A 168 3.11 -1.32 17.14
CA LEU A 168 2.29 -1.74 16.00
C LEU A 168 3.01 -2.76 15.12
N ILE A 169 4.29 -2.57 14.83
CA ILE A 169 5.09 -3.54 14.06
C ILE A 169 5.11 -4.88 14.79
N ARG A 170 5.52 -4.91 16.07
CA ARG A 170 5.62 -6.16 16.85
C ARG A 170 4.29 -6.91 16.94
N THR A 171 3.19 -6.18 17.12
CA THR A 171 1.86 -6.79 17.27
C THR A 171 1.24 -7.23 15.94
N ARG A 172 1.56 -6.56 14.83
CA ARG A 172 0.91 -6.81 13.53
C ARG A 172 1.75 -7.66 12.58
N LEU A 173 3.07 -7.65 12.72
CA LEU A 173 3.98 -8.30 11.79
C LEU A 173 3.70 -9.79 11.69
N LEU A 174 3.59 -10.52 12.82
CA LEU A 174 3.35 -11.96 12.79
C LEU A 174 2.03 -12.32 12.09
N GLY A 175 0.96 -11.56 12.34
CA GLY A 175 -0.31 -11.76 11.67
C GLY A 175 -0.23 -11.54 10.16
N MET A 176 0.54 -10.55 9.72
CA MET A 176 0.80 -10.28 8.30
C MET A 176 1.66 -11.39 7.68
N MET A 177 2.74 -11.80 8.36
CA MET A 177 3.65 -12.85 7.90
C MET A 177 2.93 -14.19 7.71
N LYS A 178 2.04 -14.59 8.63
CA LYS A 178 1.24 -15.82 8.48
C LYS A 178 0.45 -15.85 7.18
N VAL A 179 -0.17 -14.72 6.80
CA VAL A 179 -0.91 -14.66 5.53
C VAL A 179 0.07 -14.69 4.35
N SER A 180 1.16 -13.92 4.42
CA SER A 180 2.19 -13.91 3.36
C SER A 180 2.80 -15.30 3.12
N TRP A 181 3.11 -16.06 4.18
CA TRP A 181 3.69 -17.41 4.07
C TRP A 181 2.74 -18.46 3.52
N ILE A 182 1.43 -18.19 3.49
CA ILE A 182 0.46 -19.07 2.83
C ILE A 182 0.28 -18.62 1.38
N VAL A 183 -0.02 -17.32 1.19
CA VAL A 183 -0.36 -16.77 -0.12
C VAL A 183 0.83 -16.81 -1.09
N PHE A 184 2.01 -16.39 -0.64
CA PHE A 184 3.14 -16.19 -1.54
C PHE A 184 3.67 -17.51 -2.13
N PRO A 185 3.87 -18.60 -1.37
CA PRO A 185 4.24 -19.89 -1.95
C PRO A 185 3.20 -20.41 -2.94
N SER A 186 1.90 -20.31 -2.64
CA SER A 186 0.83 -20.72 -3.57
C SER A 186 0.89 -19.96 -4.88
N VAL A 187 1.07 -18.63 -4.82
CA VAL A 187 1.21 -17.77 -5.99
C VAL A 187 2.48 -18.11 -6.77
N GLN A 188 3.59 -18.36 -6.08
CA GLN A 188 4.87 -18.71 -6.70
C GLN A 188 4.80 -20.06 -7.43
N LEU A 189 4.14 -21.07 -6.84
CA LEU A 189 3.93 -22.37 -7.48
C LEU A 189 3.03 -22.23 -8.71
N PHE A 190 1.98 -21.42 -8.62
CA PHE A 190 1.11 -21.12 -9.75
C PHE A 190 1.89 -20.46 -10.90
N ALA A 191 2.68 -19.42 -10.61
CA ALA A 191 3.48 -18.73 -11.62
C ALA A 191 4.48 -19.67 -12.30
N ASN A 192 5.20 -20.49 -11.53
CA ASN A 192 6.16 -21.46 -12.08
C ASN A 192 5.49 -22.51 -12.97
N LYS A 193 4.27 -22.97 -12.64
CA LYS A 193 3.59 -24.04 -13.36
C LYS A 193 2.86 -23.55 -14.61
N PHE A 194 2.28 -22.35 -14.56
CA PHE A 194 1.32 -21.91 -15.57
C PHE A 194 1.72 -20.67 -16.37
N LEU A 195 2.74 -19.91 -15.93
CA LEU A 195 3.06 -18.62 -16.54
C LEU A 195 4.49 -18.60 -17.12
N PRO A 196 4.66 -18.08 -18.36
CA PRO A 196 6.00 -17.83 -18.88
C PRO A 196 6.70 -16.72 -18.06
N PRO A 197 8.03 -16.79 -17.84
CA PRO A 197 8.76 -15.82 -17.02
C PRO A 197 8.57 -14.35 -17.42
N LEU A 198 8.29 -14.10 -18.70
CA LEU A 198 8.06 -12.75 -19.25
C LEU A 198 6.87 -12.03 -18.59
N VAL A 199 5.81 -12.75 -18.20
CA VAL A 199 4.60 -12.14 -17.62
C VAL A 199 4.59 -12.17 -16.09
N TRP A 200 5.66 -12.65 -15.46
CA TRP A 200 5.72 -12.76 -14.01
C TRP A 200 5.60 -11.40 -13.32
N VAL A 201 6.31 -10.38 -13.79
CA VAL A 201 6.28 -9.05 -13.17
C VAL A 201 4.86 -8.47 -13.12
N PRO A 202 4.10 -8.35 -14.24
CA PRO A 202 2.73 -7.86 -14.18
C PRO A 202 1.80 -8.78 -13.37
N PHE A 203 2.01 -10.09 -13.39
CA PHE A 203 1.24 -11.03 -12.56
C PHE A 203 1.46 -10.78 -11.06
N PHE A 204 2.71 -10.71 -10.61
CA PHE A 204 3.02 -10.45 -9.20
C PHE A 204 2.59 -9.05 -8.76
N ASN A 205 2.61 -8.06 -9.66
CA ASN A 205 2.03 -6.74 -9.39
C ASN A 205 0.52 -6.81 -9.14
N LEU A 206 -0.21 -7.62 -9.91
CA LEU A 206 -1.64 -7.85 -9.69
C LEU A 206 -1.90 -8.55 -8.35
N VAL A 207 -1.13 -9.58 -8.02
CA VAL A 207 -1.24 -10.25 -6.72
C VAL A 207 -0.93 -9.30 -5.57
N ALA A 208 0.14 -8.52 -5.68
CA ALA A 208 0.51 -7.50 -4.70
C ALA A 208 -0.59 -6.43 -4.56
N PHE A 209 -1.24 -6.06 -5.67
CA PHE A 209 -2.38 -5.16 -5.66
C PHE A 209 -3.54 -5.71 -4.81
N VAL A 210 -3.97 -6.94 -5.08
CA VAL A 210 -5.07 -7.61 -4.35
C VAL A 210 -4.70 -7.78 -2.87
N PHE A 211 -3.53 -8.33 -2.59
CA PHE A 211 -3.05 -8.55 -1.22
C PHE A 211 -2.93 -7.23 -0.43
N GLY A 212 -2.32 -6.21 -1.03
CA GLY A 212 -2.16 -4.90 -0.40
C GLY A 212 -3.51 -4.22 -0.14
N THR A 213 -4.46 -4.31 -1.07
CA THR A 213 -5.82 -3.79 -0.88
C THR A 213 -6.51 -4.48 0.29
N TYR A 214 -6.44 -5.81 0.35
CA TYR A 214 -7.01 -6.59 1.46
C TYR A 214 -6.38 -6.20 2.81
N MET A 215 -5.05 -6.14 2.90
CA MET A 215 -4.35 -5.79 4.13
C MET A 215 -4.66 -4.36 4.58
N ASN A 216 -4.70 -3.42 3.65
CA ASN A 216 -5.01 -2.03 3.94
C ASN A 216 -6.46 -1.86 4.41
N THR A 217 -7.42 -2.50 3.74
CA THR A 217 -8.83 -2.54 4.14
C THR A 217 -9.00 -3.09 5.56
N LYS A 218 -8.40 -4.26 5.82
CA LYS A 218 -8.46 -4.93 7.13
C LYS A 218 -7.85 -4.07 8.23
N ASN A 219 -6.75 -3.37 7.95
CA ASN A 219 -6.13 -2.44 8.89
C ASN A 219 -7.02 -1.23 9.18
N LYS A 220 -7.69 -0.68 8.17
CA LYS A 220 -8.60 0.46 8.34
C LYS A 220 -9.86 0.09 9.10
N ILE A 221 -10.49 -1.05 8.80
CA ILE A 221 -11.65 -1.55 9.56
C ILE A 221 -11.29 -1.64 11.06
N ARG A 222 -10.12 -2.21 11.36
CA ARG A 222 -9.65 -2.31 12.76
C ARG A 222 -9.39 -0.96 13.39
N LEU A 223 -8.80 -0.02 12.66
CA LEU A 223 -8.55 1.33 13.15
C LEU A 223 -9.88 2.03 13.49
N VAL A 224 -10.86 2.00 12.59
CA VAL A 224 -12.20 2.56 12.84
C VAL A 224 -12.83 1.92 14.08
N ASN A 225 -12.75 0.59 14.21
CA ASN A 225 -13.29 -0.11 15.38
C ASN A 225 -12.57 0.26 16.69
N GLN A 226 -11.26 0.51 16.66
CA GLN A 226 -10.51 0.98 17.83
C GLN A 226 -10.92 2.40 18.23
N LEU A 227 -11.04 3.30 17.27
CA LEU A 227 -11.45 4.68 17.53
C LEU A 227 -12.88 4.75 18.08
N LYS A 228 -13.81 3.95 17.53
CA LYS A 228 -15.18 3.83 18.07
C LYS A 228 -15.22 3.34 19.52
N LYS A 229 -14.39 2.35 19.87
CA LYS A 229 -14.30 1.84 21.25
C LYS A 229 -13.75 2.89 22.22
N GLN A 230 -12.75 3.66 21.80
CA GLN A 230 -12.19 4.75 22.61
C GLN A 230 -13.22 5.85 22.86
N GLN A 231 -14.02 6.21 21.85
CA GLN A 231 -15.12 7.18 22.01
C GLN A 231 -16.18 6.71 22.99
N GLN A 232 -16.56 5.42 22.94
CA GLN A 232 -17.52 4.84 23.89
C GLN A 232 -17.00 4.84 25.33
N GLN A 233 -15.72 4.50 25.53
CA GLN A 233 -15.10 4.49 26.86
C GLN A 233 -14.92 5.90 27.45
N GLY A 234 -14.54 6.89 26.62
CA GLY A 234 -14.39 8.28 27.08
C GLY A 234 -15.71 9.03 27.28
N GLY A 235 -16.82 8.54 26.71
CA GLY A 235 -18.16 9.10 26.94
C GLY A 235 -18.80 8.65 28.25
N GLY A 236 -18.56 7.39 28.68
CA GLY A 236 -19.15 6.85 29.91
C GLY A 236 -18.63 7.46 31.21
N ASP A 237 -17.40 7.97 31.21
CA ASP A 237 -16.78 8.59 32.39
C ASP A 237 -17.40 9.95 32.73
N LYS A 238 -17.93 10.68 31.73
CA LYS A 238 -18.54 12.01 31.92
C LYS A 238 -19.97 11.98 32.48
N ASP A 239 -20.65 10.85 32.38
CA ASP A 239 -22.02 10.68 32.89
C ASP A 239 -22.07 10.12 34.32
N GLY A 240 -20.93 9.65 34.85
CA GLY A 240 -20.78 9.20 36.23
C GLY A 240 -20.53 10.35 37.21
N GLU A 241 -19.76 11.37 36.80
CA GLU A 241 -19.35 12.49 37.67
C GLU A 241 -20.43 13.60 37.82
N LYS A 242 -21.62 13.42 37.21
CA LYS A 242 -22.77 14.34 37.35
C LYS A 242 -23.87 13.81 38.28
N ARG A 243 -23.63 12.70 39.00
CA ARG A 243 -24.64 12.09 39.91
C ARG A 243 -24.28 12.15 41.39
N ASP A 244 -23.22 12.88 41.75
CA ASP A 244 -22.84 13.14 43.15
C ASP A 244 -22.99 14.62 43.49
#